data_AF-A0A197JUU4-F1
#
_entry.id   AF-A0A197JUU4-F1
#
_cell.length_a   1.000
_cell.length_b   1.000
_cell.length_c   1.000
_cell.angle_alpha   90.00
_cell.angle_beta   90.00
_cell.angle_gamma   90.00
#
_symmetry.space_group_name_H-M   'P 1'
#
loop_
_entity.id
_entity.type
_entity.pdbx_description
1 polymer ?
#
loop_
_entity_poly.entity_id
_entity_poly.type
_entity_poly.pdbx_seq_one_letter_code
_entity_poly.pdbx_strand_id
1 'polypeptide(L)'
;MDLLKKSIKKGGPRECVLAAEAISLVFITIGEDDEKMFTDLAPLLKYTITNHESTEVKAACIYALGTACFISSTPQPSHLPTYELLNFFADIALSSGASANASQNGETLAAALESFSVLYAGVFPHLGPKPITMQARRLFNQMIPAAKTLLEHPTVEVRVAAGETIAVMLEILNSYQRQRDDGDISDEEESETYNDDDPDDIEEVTGDFRYDDLDGLVAALGSLSTDSSRHRSKKERSAGRSAFRDILKSVEEQEHPTESLKLREYDVDFDGWVEILHILCTTP
;
A
#
# COMPACT_ATOMS: atom_id res chain seq x y z
N MET A 1 14.81 5.75 21.16
CA MET A 1 13.63 4.88 21.05
C MET A 1 12.76 4.85 22.32
N ASP A 2 13.28 4.52 23.52
CA ASP A 2 12.44 4.37 24.73
C ASP A 2 11.60 5.58 25.13
N LEU A 3 12.15 6.80 24.97
CA LEU A 3 11.40 8.03 25.22
C LEU A 3 10.21 8.20 24.26
N LEU A 4 10.41 7.85 22.97
CA LEU A 4 9.34 7.89 21.97
C LEU A 4 8.25 6.87 22.30
N LYS A 5 8.63 5.63 22.66
CA LYS A 5 7.69 4.60 23.14
C LYS A 5 6.90 5.09 24.36
N LYS A 6 7.52 5.86 25.25
CA LYS A 6 6.84 6.44 26.42
C LYS A 6 5.85 7.54 26.02
N SER A 7 6.22 8.40 25.09
CA SER A 7 5.35 9.43 24.54
C SER A 7 4.12 8.83 23.85
N ILE A 8 4.28 7.77 23.05
CA ILE A 8 3.15 7.04 22.46
C ILE A 8 2.21 6.45 23.53
N LYS A 9 2.76 5.91 24.63
CA LYS A 9 1.96 5.24 25.67
C LYS A 9 1.22 6.20 26.62
N LYS A 10 1.76 7.39 26.84
CA LYS A 10 1.33 8.28 27.96
C LYS A 10 1.15 9.74 27.56
N GLY A 11 1.55 10.12 26.37
CA GLY A 11 1.47 11.48 25.88
C GLY A 11 0.05 11.87 25.50
N GLY A 12 -0.18 13.18 25.34
CA GLY A 12 -1.40 13.67 24.71
C GLY A 12 -1.38 13.47 23.19
N PRO A 13 -2.49 13.66 22.47
CA PRO A 13 -2.58 13.37 21.03
C PRO A 13 -1.46 13.99 20.19
N ARG A 14 -1.19 15.28 20.40
CA ARG A 14 -0.11 15.99 19.70
C ARG A 14 1.28 15.40 19.99
N GLU A 15 1.53 14.99 21.23
CA GLU A 15 2.81 14.37 21.60
C GLU A 15 2.95 12.99 20.94
N CYS A 16 1.87 12.21 20.89
CA CYS A 16 1.84 10.92 20.23
C CYS A 16 2.09 11.04 18.72
N VAL A 17 1.46 12.00 18.03
CA VAL A 17 1.69 12.25 16.60
C VAL A 17 3.16 12.58 16.34
N LEU A 18 3.71 13.56 17.06
CA LEU A 18 5.13 13.94 16.91
C LEU A 18 6.08 12.79 17.26
N ALA A 19 5.73 11.95 18.23
CA ALA A 19 6.52 10.77 18.58
C ALA A 19 6.49 9.71 17.47
N ALA A 20 5.35 9.53 16.80
CA ALA A 20 5.21 8.61 15.66
C ALA A 20 5.99 9.12 14.44
N GLU A 21 5.91 10.41 14.12
CA GLU A 21 6.72 11.03 13.06
C GLU A 21 8.22 10.90 13.35
N ALA A 22 8.64 11.16 14.60
CA ALA A 22 10.03 10.99 15.01
C ALA A 22 10.49 9.52 14.92
N ILE A 23 9.60 8.56 15.15
CA ILE A 23 9.87 7.13 14.94
C ILE A 23 10.16 6.87 13.46
N SER A 24 9.35 7.36 12.52
CA SER A 24 9.58 7.21 11.08
C SER A 24 10.97 7.72 10.69
N LEU A 25 11.31 8.93 11.14
CA LEU A 25 12.62 9.54 10.88
C LEU A 25 13.75 8.70 11.47
N VAL A 26 13.58 8.14 12.66
CA VAL A 26 14.57 7.24 13.26
C VAL A 26 14.84 6.05 12.36
N PHE A 27 13.80 5.35 11.85
CA PHE A 27 14.01 4.22 10.94
C PHE A 27 14.68 4.64 9.63
N ILE A 28 14.23 5.74 9.01
CA ILE A 28 14.87 6.29 7.81
C ILE A 28 16.36 6.58 8.05
N THR A 29 16.72 7.08 9.23
CA THR A 29 18.13 7.42 9.54
C THR A 29 19.01 6.23 9.87
N ILE A 30 18.46 5.16 10.46
CA ILE A 30 19.24 3.97 10.86
C ILE A 30 19.37 2.98 9.68
N GLY A 31 18.36 2.92 8.80
CA GLY A 31 18.35 2.02 7.65
C GLY A 31 17.93 0.59 8.01
N GLU A 32 18.36 -0.37 7.18
CA GLU A 32 17.96 -1.79 7.25
C GLU A 32 18.50 -2.56 8.46
N ASP A 33 19.47 -1.99 9.19
CA ASP A 33 20.29 -2.69 10.19
C ASP A 33 19.62 -2.96 11.56
N ASP A 34 18.30 -2.79 11.71
CA ASP A 34 17.64 -2.98 13.02
C ASP A 34 16.18 -3.50 12.97
N GLU A 35 15.97 -4.67 12.36
CA GLU A 35 14.70 -5.41 12.41
C GLU A 35 14.23 -5.69 13.85
N LYS A 36 15.18 -5.83 14.80
CA LYS A 36 14.87 -6.02 16.21
C LYS A 36 14.17 -4.79 16.80
N MET A 37 14.63 -3.58 16.48
CA MET A 37 13.97 -2.35 16.91
C MET A 37 12.53 -2.27 16.38
N PHE A 38 12.30 -2.70 15.15
CA PHE A 38 10.96 -2.78 14.56
C PHE A 38 10.08 -3.81 15.28
N THR A 39 10.54 -5.05 15.44
CA THR A 39 9.77 -6.11 16.11
C THR A 39 9.45 -5.74 17.57
N ASP A 40 10.34 -5.04 18.27
CA ASP A 40 10.11 -4.51 19.62
C ASP A 40 9.13 -3.31 19.66
N LEU A 41 8.89 -2.63 18.54
CA LEU A 41 8.04 -1.45 18.44
C LEU A 41 6.64 -1.78 17.88
N ALA A 42 6.55 -2.70 16.93
CA ALA A 42 5.34 -3.02 16.20
C ALA A 42 4.13 -3.34 17.11
N PRO A 43 4.26 -4.15 18.19
CA PRO A 43 3.13 -4.44 19.09
C PRO A 43 2.56 -3.19 19.76
N LEU A 44 3.41 -2.20 20.10
CA LEU A 44 2.96 -0.94 20.68
C LEU A 44 2.16 -0.14 19.66
N LEU A 45 2.67 0.01 18.44
CA LEU A 45 1.98 0.79 17.41
C LEU A 45 0.67 0.12 16.99
N LYS A 46 0.65 -1.21 16.77
CA LYS A 46 -0.59 -1.97 16.50
C LYS A 46 -1.63 -1.75 17.61
N TYR A 47 -1.21 -1.83 18.88
CA TYR A 47 -2.10 -1.56 20.01
C TYR A 47 -2.64 -0.13 20.00
N THR A 48 -1.79 0.87 19.76
CA THR A 48 -2.19 2.28 19.69
C THR A 48 -3.17 2.53 18.53
N ILE A 49 -2.91 1.96 17.34
CA ILE A 49 -3.78 2.07 16.17
C ILE A 49 -5.17 1.55 16.51
N THR A 50 -5.28 0.38 17.16
CA THR A 50 -6.59 -0.19 17.52
C THR A 50 -7.29 0.57 18.65
N ASN A 51 -6.56 1.03 19.68
CA ASN A 51 -7.17 1.43 20.96
C ASN A 51 -7.14 2.93 21.27
N HIS A 52 -6.31 3.73 20.60
CA HIS A 52 -6.24 5.17 20.89
C HIS A 52 -7.53 5.90 20.47
N GLU A 53 -7.96 6.91 21.22
CA GLU A 53 -9.22 7.63 20.96
C GLU A 53 -9.12 8.63 19.79
N SER A 54 -7.96 9.25 19.61
CA SER A 54 -7.70 10.18 18.49
C SER A 54 -7.33 9.41 17.22
N THR A 55 -8.07 9.68 16.13
CA THR A 55 -7.81 9.13 14.79
C THR A 55 -6.54 9.69 14.14
N GLU A 56 -6.17 10.93 14.47
CA GLU A 56 -4.90 11.54 14.03
C GLU A 56 -3.71 10.73 14.54
N VAL A 57 -3.77 10.29 15.81
CA VAL A 57 -2.73 9.43 16.39
C VAL A 57 -2.71 8.05 15.72
N LYS A 58 -3.88 7.49 15.38
CA LYS A 58 -3.96 6.21 14.64
C LYS A 58 -3.28 6.34 13.28
N ALA A 59 -3.61 7.38 12.51
CA ALA A 59 -3.02 7.64 11.20
C ALA A 59 -1.49 7.82 11.29
N ALA A 60 -1.00 8.65 12.22
CA ALA A 60 0.43 8.83 12.44
C ALA A 60 1.15 7.53 12.82
N CYS A 61 0.51 6.69 13.65
CA CYS A 61 1.06 5.39 14.03
C CYS A 61 1.04 4.37 12.88
N ILE A 62 0.05 4.43 11.98
CA ILE A 62 -0.01 3.61 10.76
C ILE A 62 1.19 3.95 9.87
N TYR A 63 1.41 5.23 9.56
CA TYR A 63 2.56 5.67 8.76
C TYR A 63 3.90 5.30 9.40
N ALA A 64 4.04 5.51 10.72
CA ALA A 64 5.25 5.13 11.44
C ALA A 64 5.52 3.62 11.39
N LEU A 65 4.46 2.81 11.50
CA LEU A 65 4.59 1.36 11.44
C LEU A 65 4.89 0.86 10.01
N GLY A 66 4.23 1.43 9.01
CA GLY A 66 4.47 1.14 7.59
C GLY A 66 5.89 1.50 7.17
N THR A 67 6.34 2.72 7.49
CA THR A 67 7.70 3.20 7.21
C THR A 67 8.75 2.35 7.91
N ALA A 68 8.57 2.07 9.21
CA ALA A 68 9.50 1.25 9.95
C ALA A 68 9.63 -0.15 9.35
N CYS A 69 8.50 -0.77 8.97
CA CYS A 69 8.52 -2.06 8.30
C CYS A 69 9.22 -1.95 6.94
N PHE A 70 8.84 -1.01 6.08
CA PHE A 70 9.43 -0.87 4.75
C PHE A 70 10.96 -0.73 4.78
N ILE A 71 11.51 0.02 5.75
CA ILE A 71 12.95 0.26 5.85
C ILE A 71 13.71 -0.89 6.51
N SER A 72 13.20 -1.43 7.63
CA SER A 72 13.97 -2.33 8.51
C SER A 72 13.58 -3.79 8.44
N SER A 73 12.48 -4.10 7.76
CA SER A 73 12.06 -5.46 7.49
C SER A 73 12.42 -5.77 6.05
N THR A 74 13.38 -6.66 5.80
CA THR A 74 13.65 -7.13 4.43
C THR A 74 12.36 -7.72 3.87
N PRO A 75 11.78 -7.14 2.80
CA PRO A 75 10.58 -7.69 2.19
C PRO A 75 11.00 -8.96 1.44
N GLN A 76 11.02 -10.07 2.17
CA GLN A 76 11.15 -11.38 1.57
C GLN A 76 9.80 -12.09 1.68
N PRO A 77 9.39 -12.85 0.66
CA PRO A 77 8.12 -13.56 0.67
C PRO A 77 7.92 -14.56 1.82
N SER A 78 9.01 -14.99 2.44
CA SER A 78 9.04 -15.83 3.64
C SER A 78 9.03 -15.02 4.95
N HIS A 79 9.08 -13.69 4.88
CA HIS A 79 9.20 -12.79 6.02
C HIS A 79 7.83 -12.50 6.66
N LEU A 80 7.45 -13.38 7.58
CA LEU A 80 6.15 -13.37 8.27
C LEU A 80 5.73 -11.98 8.84
N PRO A 81 6.61 -11.17 9.46
CA PRO A 81 6.21 -9.87 10.02
C PRO A 81 5.67 -8.86 9.00
N THR A 82 6.20 -8.84 7.77
CA THR A 82 5.72 -7.92 6.71
C THR A 82 4.33 -8.32 6.24
N TYR A 83 4.10 -9.62 6.05
CA TYR A 83 2.79 -10.15 5.66
C TYR A 83 1.73 -9.94 6.74
N GLU A 84 2.08 -10.17 8.00
CA GLU A 84 1.18 -9.87 9.12
C GLU A 84 0.80 -8.39 9.16
N LEU A 85 1.73 -7.50 8.80
CA LEU A 85 1.46 -6.07 8.75
C LEU A 85 0.62 -5.67 7.52
N LEU A 86 0.91 -6.24 6.35
CA LEU A 86 0.08 -6.10 5.15
C LEU A 86 -1.38 -6.48 5.44
N ASN A 87 -1.61 -7.65 6.03
CA ASN A 87 -2.94 -8.10 6.41
C ASN A 87 -3.58 -7.18 7.46
N PHE A 88 -2.81 -6.68 8.42
CA PHE A 88 -3.32 -5.73 9.41
C PHE A 88 -3.82 -4.42 8.76
N PHE A 89 -3.10 -3.88 7.77
CA PHE A 89 -3.55 -2.70 7.02
C PHE A 89 -4.72 -3.01 6.07
N ALA A 90 -4.69 -4.18 5.42
CA ALA A 90 -5.80 -4.66 4.61
C ALA A 90 -7.09 -4.76 5.44
N ASP A 91 -7.04 -5.35 6.64
CA ASP A 91 -8.19 -5.46 7.55
C ASP A 91 -8.81 -4.09 7.89
N ILE A 92 -7.98 -3.04 8.01
CA ILE A 92 -8.47 -1.66 8.22
C ILE A 92 -9.24 -1.19 6.99
N ALA A 93 -8.71 -1.39 5.77
CA ALA A 93 -9.40 -1.01 4.54
C ALA A 93 -10.68 -1.84 4.30
N LEU A 94 -10.60 -3.17 4.41
CA LEU A 94 -11.69 -4.13 4.22
C LEU A 94 -12.87 -3.84 5.16
N SER A 95 -12.57 -3.49 6.41
CA SER A 95 -13.59 -3.12 7.40
C SER A 95 -14.01 -1.66 7.36
N SER A 96 -13.53 -0.90 6.36
CA SER A 96 -13.71 0.55 6.25
C SER A 96 -13.39 1.30 7.56
N GLY A 97 -12.31 0.90 8.24
CA GLY A 97 -11.79 1.50 9.47
C GLY A 97 -12.32 0.88 10.76
N ALA A 98 -13.30 -0.03 10.70
CA ALA A 98 -13.94 -0.57 11.90
C ALA A 98 -12.98 -1.43 12.76
N SER A 99 -12.06 -2.19 12.14
CA SER A 99 -11.06 -3.00 12.87
C SER A 99 -10.09 -2.16 13.72
N ALA A 100 -9.90 -0.88 13.36
CA ALA A 100 -9.11 0.09 14.11
C ALA A 100 -9.97 1.01 15.00
N ASN A 101 -11.26 0.75 15.20
CA ASN A 101 -12.19 1.65 15.88
C ASN A 101 -12.20 3.08 15.27
N ALA A 102 -12.14 3.16 13.94
CA ALA A 102 -12.07 4.40 13.17
C ALA A 102 -12.95 4.33 11.91
N SER A 103 -14.17 3.79 12.06
CA SER A 103 -15.09 3.55 10.94
C SER A 103 -15.33 4.81 10.10
N GLN A 104 -15.11 4.70 8.79
CA GLN A 104 -15.26 5.77 7.79
C GLN A 104 -14.38 7.02 8.07
N ASN A 105 -13.35 6.90 8.91
CA ASN A 105 -12.44 8.01 9.17
C ASN A 105 -11.44 8.15 8.02
N GLY A 106 -11.45 9.31 7.36
CA GLY A 106 -10.66 9.55 6.15
C GLY A 106 -9.15 9.46 6.36
N GLU A 107 -8.62 10.03 7.44
CA GLU A 107 -7.17 10.03 7.73
C GLU A 107 -6.65 8.62 8.02
N THR A 108 -7.38 7.85 8.83
CA THR A 108 -6.99 6.48 9.18
C THR A 108 -7.06 5.56 7.96
N LEU A 109 -8.07 5.73 7.11
CA LEU A 109 -8.23 4.93 5.89
C LEU A 109 -7.17 5.25 4.85
N ALA A 110 -6.90 6.54 4.59
CA ALA A 110 -5.85 6.94 3.66
C ALA A 110 -4.49 6.40 4.12
N ALA A 111 -4.15 6.59 5.40
CA ALA A 111 -2.90 6.07 5.96
C ALA A 111 -2.76 4.54 5.82
N ALA A 112 -3.85 3.79 6.05
CA ALA A 112 -3.83 2.34 5.92
C ALA A 112 -3.65 1.88 4.48
N LEU A 113 -4.34 2.50 3.52
CA LEU A 113 -4.22 2.19 2.09
C LEU A 113 -2.83 2.54 1.57
N GLU A 114 -2.33 3.73 1.88
CA GLU A 114 -1.00 4.17 1.48
C GLU A 114 0.09 3.23 2.06
N SER A 115 0.02 2.95 3.37
CA SER A 115 0.98 2.05 4.01
C SER A 115 0.87 0.60 3.50
N PHE A 116 -0.33 0.14 3.17
CA PHE A 116 -0.53 -1.15 2.51
C PHE A 116 0.14 -1.17 1.13
N SER A 117 -0.13 -0.17 0.30
CA SER A 117 0.36 -0.09 -1.09
C SER A 117 1.89 -0.05 -1.17
N VAL A 118 2.55 0.70 -0.27
CA VAL A 118 4.02 0.75 -0.15
C VAL A 118 4.59 -0.62 0.20
N LEU A 119 4.01 -1.28 1.21
CA LEU A 119 4.48 -2.62 1.60
C LEU A 119 4.20 -3.65 0.52
N TYR A 120 3.07 -3.56 -0.18
CA TYR A 120 2.74 -4.46 -1.28
C TYR A 120 3.76 -4.32 -2.41
N ALA A 121 4.06 -3.08 -2.81
CA ALA A 121 5.10 -2.77 -3.79
C ALA A 121 6.50 -3.21 -3.33
N GLY A 122 6.79 -3.13 -2.03
CA GLY A 122 8.06 -3.57 -1.45
C GLY A 122 8.22 -5.09 -1.40
N VAL A 123 7.15 -5.85 -1.13
CA VAL A 123 7.18 -7.33 -1.01
C VAL A 123 7.11 -8.02 -2.37
N PHE A 124 6.41 -7.42 -3.34
CA PHE A 124 6.16 -8.03 -4.65
C PHE A 124 6.82 -7.30 -5.85
N PRO A 125 8.00 -6.65 -5.73
CA PRO A 125 8.54 -5.83 -6.81
C PRO A 125 8.91 -6.67 -8.05
N HIS A 126 9.28 -7.94 -7.82
CA HIS A 126 9.55 -8.92 -8.86
C HIS A 126 8.88 -10.23 -8.49
N LEU A 127 7.69 -10.45 -9.05
CA LEU A 127 7.02 -11.74 -8.97
C LEU A 127 7.82 -12.78 -9.79
N GLY A 128 7.83 -14.03 -9.33
CA GLY A 128 8.63 -15.10 -9.94
C GLY A 128 8.20 -16.46 -9.39
N PRO A 129 8.63 -16.83 -8.18
CA PRO A 129 8.18 -18.07 -7.55
C PRO A 129 6.66 -18.12 -7.35
N LYS A 130 6.03 -19.24 -7.76
CA LYS A 130 4.59 -19.49 -7.67
C LYS A 130 3.95 -19.09 -6.33
N PRO A 131 4.52 -19.41 -5.15
CA PRO A 131 3.87 -19.10 -3.89
C PRO A 131 3.74 -17.61 -3.60
N ILE A 132 4.64 -16.80 -4.15
CA ILE A 132 4.69 -15.35 -3.97
C ILE A 132 3.63 -14.71 -4.85
N THR A 133 3.59 -15.12 -6.12
CA THR A 133 2.56 -14.71 -7.09
C THR A 133 1.16 -15.07 -6.58
N MET A 134 1.00 -16.26 -5.99
CA MET A 134 -0.25 -16.68 -5.34
C MET A 134 -0.68 -15.72 -4.24
N GLN A 135 0.23 -15.36 -3.33
CA GLN A 135 -0.09 -14.45 -2.23
C GLN A 135 -0.44 -13.05 -2.74
N ALA A 136 0.29 -12.55 -3.73
CA ALA A 136 0.00 -11.27 -4.38
C ALA A 136 -1.41 -11.24 -4.98
N ARG A 137 -1.82 -12.31 -5.68
CA ARG A 137 -3.16 -12.48 -6.25
C ARG A 137 -4.25 -12.60 -5.19
N ARG A 138 -4.04 -13.40 -4.13
CA ARG A 138 -5.00 -13.54 -3.03
C ARG A 138 -5.27 -12.20 -2.34
N LEU A 139 -4.21 -11.42 -2.07
CA LEU A 139 -4.35 -10.07 -1.52
C LEU A 139 -5.08 -9.14 -2.49
N PHE A 140 -4.81 -9.23 -3.80
CA PHE A 140 -5.55 -8.47 -4.82
C PHE A 140 -7.04 -8.80 -4.81
N ASN A 141 -7.41 -10.08 -4.86
CA ASN A 141 -8.81 -10.52 -4.87
C ASN A 141 -9.56 -10.07 -3.60
N GLN A 142 -8.88 -10.02 -2.46
CA GLN A 142 -9.45 -9.49 -1.21
C GLN A 142 -9.60 -7.96 -1.23
N MET A 143 -8.56 -7.24 -1.67
CA MET A 143 -8.51 -5.78 -1.57
C MET A 143 -9.33 -5.07 -2.64
N ILE A 144 -9.41 -5.62 -3.86
CA ILE A 144 -10.02 -4.94 -5.01
C ILE A 144 -11.49 -4.52 -4.77
N PRO A 145 -12.37 -5.31 -4.12
CA PRO A 145 -13.76 -4.89 -3.89
C PRO A 145 -13.86 -3.77 -2.85
N ALA A 146 -13.03 -3.82 -1.80
CA ALA A 146 -12.98 -2.78 -0.77
C ALA A 146 -12.40 -1.48 -1.33
N ALA A 147 -11.29 -1.55 -2.06
CA ALA A 147 -10.69 -0.39 -2.71
C ALA A 147 -11.66 0.28 -3.70
N LYS A 148 -12.39 -0.50 -4.50
CA LYS A 148 -13.45 0.03 -5.39
C LYS A 148 -14.57 0.72 -4.62
N THR A 149 -14.99 0.17 -3.49
CA THR A 149 -15.98 0.83 -2.62
C THR A 149 -15.43 2.16 -2.08
N LEU A 150 -14.15 2.19 -1.72
CA LEU A 150 -13.48 3.39 -1.18
C LEU A 150 -13.23 4.46 -2.25
N LEU A 151 -13.29 4.14 -3.55
CA LEU A 151 -13.34 5.14 -4.63
C LEU A 151 -14.57 6.05 -4.58
N GLU A 152 -15.61 5.70 -3.81
CA GLU A 152 -16.79 6.55 -3.60
C GLU A 152 -16.74 7.34 -2.29
N HIS A 153 -15.67 7.19 -1.50
CA HIS A 153 -15.56 7.82 -0.19
C HIS A 153 -15.60 9.37 -0.28
N PRO A 154 -16.20 10.10 0.68
CA PRO A 154 -16.35 11.56 0.62
C PRO A 154 -15.01 12.33 0.63
N THR A 155 -14.00 11.82 1.34
CA THR A 155 -12.63 12.36 1.44
C THR A 155 -11.84 12.11 0.15
N VAL A 156 -11.07 13.08 -0.35
CA VAL A 156 -10.31 12.91 -1.62
C VAL A 156 -9.16 11.93 -1.41
N GLU A 157 -8.48 12.10 -0.29
CA GLU A 157 -7.26 11.42 0.10
C GLU A 157 -7.51 9.90 0.13
N VAL A 158 -8.64 9.45 0.70
CA VAL A 158 -9.05 8.04 0.67
C VAL A 158 -9.27 7.54 -0.75
N ARG A 159 -9.92 8.32 -1.62
CA ARG A 159 -10.18 7.89 -3.00
C ARG A 159 -8.88 7.80 -3.80
N VAL A 160 -7.96 8.75 -3.59
CA VAL A 160 -6.65 8.75 -4.24
C VAL A 160 -5.86 7.54 -3.77
N ALA A 161 -5.71 7.34 -2.46
CA ALA A 161 -5.02 6.19 -1.89
C ALA A 161 -5.62 4.86 -2.36
N ALA A 162 -6.95 4.76 -2.47
CA ALA A 162 -7.61 3.57 -3.00
C ALA A 162 -7.30 3.35 -4.49
N GLY A 163 -7.31 4.40 -5.30
CA GLY A 163 -6.95 4.32 -6.71
C GLY A 163 -5.47 3.97 -6.94
N GLU A 164 -4.56 4.54 -6.17
CA GLU A 164 -3.13 4.22 -6.20
C GLU A 164 -2.88 2.78 -5.76
N THR A 165 -3.57 2.30 -4.72
CA THR A 165 -3.54 0.89 -4.29
C THR A 165 -3.96 -0.02 -5.44
N ILE A 166 -5.04 0.29 -6.15
CA ILE A 166 -5.49 -0.49 -7.30
C ILE A 166 -4.45 -0.46 -8.43
N ALA A 167 -3.93 0.72 -8.75
CA ALA A 167 -2.98 0.92 -9.83
C ALA A 167 -1.70 0.11 -9.59
N VAL A 168 -1.10 0.19 -8.40
CA VAL A 168 0.14 -0.54 -8.11
C VAL A 168 -0.05 -2.06 -8.10
N MET A 169 -1.19 -2.56 -7.59
CA MET A 169 -1.43 -4.00 -7.60
C MET A 169 -1.62 -4.53 -9.03
N LEU A 170 -2.35 -3.79 -9.87
CA LEU A 170 -2.52 -4.14 -11.28
C LEU A 170 -1.22 -4.01 -12.07
N GLU A 171 -0.41 -2.97 -11.82
CA GLU A 171 0.91 -2.80 -12.44
C GLU A 171 1.79 -4.03 -12.20
N ILE A 172 1.93 -4.44 -10.93
CA ILE A 172 2.75 -5.58 -10.54
C ILE A 172 2.25 -6.87 -11.20
N LEU A 173 0.96 -7.18 -11.08
CA LEU A 173 0.39 -8.43 -11.61
C LEU A 173 0.41 -8.48 -13.15
N ASN A 174 0.14 -7.36 -13.83
CA ASN A 174 0.22 -7.27 -15.29
C ASN A 174 1.68 -7.32 -15.78
N SER A 175 2.63 -6.72 -15.05
CA SER A 175 4.06 -6.81 -15.40
C SER A 175 4.57 -8.25 -15.37
N TYR A 176 4.15 -9.02 -14.37
CA TYR A 176 4.46 -10.44 -14.25
C TYR A 176 3.82 -11.25 -15.37
N GLN A 177 2.53 -11.03 -15.65
CA GLN A 177 1.85 -11.72 -16.74
C GLN A 177 2.54 -11.46 -18.09
N ARG A 178 2.93 -10.21 -18.37
CA ARG A 178 3.67 -9.84 -19.59
C ARG A 178 5.02 -10.58 -19.69
N GLN A 179 5.82 -10.58 -18.63
CA GLN A 179 7.09 -11.32 -18.60
C GLN A 179 6.90 -12.82 -18.83
N ARG A 180 5.80 -13.39 -18.32
CA ARG A 180 5.45 -14.80 -18.55
C ARG A 180 5.04 -15.06 -20.00
N ASP A 181 4.22 -14.20 -20.58
CA ASP A 181 3.77 -14.29 -21.97
C ASP A 181 4.94 -14.16 -22.96
N ASP A 182 5.92 -13.30 -22.64
CA ASP A 182 7.15 -13.13 -23.42
C ASP A 182 8.16 -14.29 -23.23
N GLY A 183 7.94 -15.15 -22.23
CA GLY A 183 8.79 -16.30 -21.93
C GLY A 183 10.06 -15.95 -21.14
N ASP A 184 10.14 -14.75 -20.57
CA ASP A 184 11.26 -14.29 -19.75
C ASP A 184 11.33 -15.00 -18.39
N ILE A 185 10.17 -15.44 -17.89
CA ILE A 185 10.01 -16.20 -16.65
C ILE A 185 9.21 -17.47 -16.92
N SER A 186 9.56 -18.57 -16.24
CA SER A 186 8.84 -19.85 -16.32
C SER A 186 8.32 -20.27 -14.94
N ASP A 187 7.19 -20.95 -14.94
CA ASP A 187 6.49 -21.47 -13.76
C ASP A 187 7.22 -22.68 -13.10
N GLU A 188 8.51 -22.91 -13.40
CA GLU A 188 9.23 -24.16 -13.14
C GLU A 188 9.79 -24.33 -11.72
N GLU A 189 9.68 -23.33 -10.83
CA GLU A 189 9.99 -23.54 -9.41
C GLU A 189 8.77 -24.13 -8.68
N GLU A 190 8.48 -25.41 -8.95
CA GLU A 190 7.68 -26.26 -8.06
C GLU A 190 8.41 -26.38 -6.72
N SER A 191 7.92 -25.69 -5.71
CA SER A 191 8.26 -26.08 -4.34
C SER A 191 7.57 -27.41 -4.04
N GLU A 192 8.37 -28.46 -3.80
CA GLU A 192 7.95 -29.82 -3.41
C GLU A 192 7.12 -29.89 -2.10
N THR A 193 6.77 -28.75 -1.50
CA THR A 193 6.07 -28.66 -0.20
C THR A 193 4.64 -28.13 -0.28
N TYR A 194 4.14 -27.76 -1.46
CA TYR A 194 2.74 -27.32 -1.62
C TYR A 194 1.85 -28.48 -2.05
N ASN A 195 1.26 -29.15 -1.04
CA ASN A 195 0.14 -30.05 -1.26
C ASN A 195 -1.16 -29.22 -1.23
N ASP A 196 -1.60 -28.69 -2.37
CA ASP A 196 -2.99 -28.26 -2.54
C ASP A 196 -3.73 -29.39 -3.26
N ASP A 197 -4.53 -30.14 -2.52
CA ASP A 197 -5.39 -31.21 -3.06
C ASP A 197 -6.67 -30.66 -3.72
N ASP A 198 -6.85 -29.33 -3.77
CA ASP A 198 -8.01 -28.66 -4.39
C ASP A 198 -7.67 -28.11 -5.79
N PRO A 199 -8.21 -28.70 -6.88
CA PRO A 199 -7.95 -28.26 -8.25
C PRO A 199 -8.42 -26.82 -8.55
N ASP A 200 -9.45 -26.33 -7.85
CA ASP A 200 -10.00 -24.99 -8.09
C ASP A 200 -9.03 -23.90 -7.57
N ASP A 201 -8.33 -24.17 -6.46
CA ASP A 201 -7.27 -23.29 -5.93
C ASP A 201 -6.05 -23.23 -6.87
N ILE A 202 -5.80 -24.29 -7.65
CA ILE A 202 -4.65 -24.35 -8.57
C ILE A 202 -4.89 -23.48 -9.81
N GLU A 203 -6.09 -23.49 -10.38
CA GLU A 203 -6.39 -22.71 -11.61
C GLU A 203 -6.46 -21.20 -11.33
N GLU A 204 -7.05 -20.78 -10.21
CA GLU A 204 -7.08 -19.37 -9.77
C GLU A 204 -5.66 -18.80 -9.58
N VAL A 205 -4.72 -19.66 -9.21
CA VAL A 205 -3.35 -19.30 -8.83
C VAL A 205 -2.35 -19.42 -9.98
N THR A 206 -2.49 -20.43 -10.85
CA THR A 206 -1.54 -20.71 -11.95
C THR A 206 -1.99 -20.18 -13.31
N GLY A 207 -3.29 -19.87 -13.46
CA GLY A 207 -3.85 -19.32 -14.70
C GLY A 207 -3.31 -17.94 -15.06
N ASP A 208 -3.59 -17.48 -16.29
CA ASP A 208 -3.29 -16.10 -16.69
C ASP A 208 -3.98 -15.11 -15.76
N PHE A 209 -3.24 -14.11 -15.28
CA PHE A 209 -3.85 -13.03 -14.51
C PHE A 209 -4.71 -12.17 -15.45
N ARG A 210 -6.00 -12.07 -15.12
CA ARG A 210 -6.94 -11.14 -15.76
C ARG A 210 -7.90 -10.61 -14.70
N TYR A 211 -8.15 -9.30 -14.75
CA TYR A 211 -9.17 -8.69 -13.90
C TYR A 211 -10.49 -8.57 -14.65
N ASP A 212 -11.51 -9.32 -14.22
CA ASP A 212 -12.77 -9.50 -14.96
C ASP A 212 -13.61 -8.22 -15.08
N ASP A 213 -13.64 -7.36 -14.05
CA ASP A 213 -14.45 -6.14 -14.02
C ASP A 213 -13.61 -4.88 -14.32
N LEU A 214 -12.71 -4.99 -15.31
CA LEU A 214 -11.86 -3.88 -15.73
C LEU A 214 -12.70 -2.72 -16.28
N ASP A 215 -13.70 -2.98 -17.12
CA ASP A 215 -14.56 -1.95 -17.70
C ASP A 215 -15.31 -1.14 -16.62
N GLY A 216 -15.84 -1.82 -15.61
CA GLY A 216 -16.51 -1.17 -14.48
C GLY A 216 -15.56 -0.31 -13.65
N LEU A 217 -14.32 -0.79 -13.46
CA LEU A 217 -13.27 -0.03 -12.78
C LEU A 217 -12.83 1.21 -13.58
N VAL A 218 -12.61 1.06 -14.89
CA VAL A 218 -12.27 2.18 -15.80
C VAL A 218 -13.39 3.23 -15.80
N ALA A 219 -14.64 2.81 -15.85
CA ALA A 219 -15.78 3.73 -15.76
C ALA A 219 -15.80 4.51 -14.43
N ALA A 220 -15.55 3.83 -13.30
CA ALA A 220 -15.47 4.46 -11.98
C ALA A 220 -14.34 5.49 -11.91
N LEU A 221 -13.12 5.12 -12.34
CA LEU A 221 -11.94 5.99 -12.37
C LEU A 221 -12.11 7.17 -13.35
N GLY A 222 -12.73 6.94 -14.52
CA GLY A 222 -13.05 7.97 -15.51
C GLY A 222 -14.01 9.04 -14.97
N SER A 223 -14.96 8.64 -14.12
CA SER A 223 -15.83 9.60 -13.44
C SER A 223 -15.06 10.51 -12.46
N LEU A 224 -14.05 9.96 -11.78
CA LEU A 224 -13.21 10.68 -10.81
C LEU A 224 -12.17 11.58 -11.49
N SER A 225 -11.64 11.17 -12.64
CA SER A 225 -10.66 11.96 -13.41
C SER A 225 -11.28 13.23 -14.00
N THR A 226 -12.59 13.21 -14.27
CA THR A 226 -13.37 14.31 -14.82
C THR A 226 -14.18 15.09 -13.77
N ASP A 227 -14.18 14.66 -12.51
CA ASP A 227 -14.99 15.29 -11.46
C ASP A 227 -14.62 16.78 -11.25
N SER A 228 -15.65 17.62 -11.36
CA SER A 228 -15.57 19.07 -11.27
C SER A 228 -16.09 19.63 -9.94
N SER A 229 -16.34 18.77 -8.93
CA SER A 229 -17.09 19.12 -7.71
C SER A 229 -16.72 20.50 -7.12
N ARG A 230 -17.66 21.44 -7.27
CA ARG A 230 -17.48 22.89 -7.03
C ARG A 230 -17.35 23.31 -5.56
N HIS A 231 -17.39 22.37 -4.62
CA HIS A 231 -17.37 22.65 -3.17
C HIS A 231 -15.98 22.59 -2.54
N ARG A 232 -14.91 22.44 -3.35
CA ARG A 232 -13.56 22.10 -2.86
C ARG A 232 -12.50 23.13 -3.26
N SER A 233 -11.41 23.21 -2.49
CA SER A 233 -10.33 24.16 -2.78
C SER A 233 -9.67 23.87 -4.13
N LYS A 234 -9.06 24.88 -4.76
CA LYS A 234 -8.47 24.75 -6.11
C LYS A 234 -7.26 23.81 -6.12
N LYS A 235 -6.52 23.73 -5.01
CA LYS A 235 -5.30 22.91 -4.86
C LYS A 235 -5.63 21.42 -4.72
N GLU A 236 -6.56 21.07 -3.82
CA GLU A 236 -7.04 19.69 -3.64
C GLU A 236 -7.65 19.12 -4.93
N ARG A 237 -8.43 19.94 -5.64
CA ARG A 237 -8.98 19.58 -6.95
C ARG A 237 -7.92 19.32 -8.02
N SER A 238 -6.78 20.01 -7.97
CA SER A 238 -5.72 19.86 -8.98
C SER A 238 -4.88 18.61 -8.73
N ALA A 239 -4.52 18.36 -7.47
CA ALA A 239 -3.75 17.19 -7.07
C ALA A 239 -4.56 15.90 -7.29
N GLY A 240 -5.80 15.83 -6.79
CA GLY A 240 -6.65 14.64 -6.97
C GLY A 240 -6.97 14.34 -8.44
N ARG A 241 -7.20 15.36 -9.28
CA ARG A 241 -7.42 15.13 -10.73
C ARG A 241 -6.17 14.71 -11.48
N SER A 242 -4.97 15.10 -11.03
CA SER A 242 -3.75 14.61 -11.66
C SER A 242 -3.59 13.13 -11.34
N ALA A 243 -3.66 12.78 -10.05
CA ALA A 243 -3.61 11.40 -9.60
C ALA A 243 -4.62 10.52 -10.34
N PHE A 244 -5.89 10.90 -10.43
CA PHE A 244 -6.88 10.07 -11.15
C PHE A 244 -6.69 9.98 -12.66
N ARG A 245 -6.02 10.93 -13.31
CA ARG A 245 -5.65 10.76 -14.72
C ARG A 245 -4.56 9.73 -14.87
N ASP A 246 -3.55 9.81 -14.02
CA ASP A 246 -2.42 8.89 -14.04
C ASP A 246 -2.89 7.47 -13.66
N ILE A 247 -3.71 7.34 -12.60
CA ILE A 247 -4.33 6.07 -12.19
C ILE A 247 -5.20 5.48 -13.31
N LEU A 248 -6.09 6.27 -13.91
CA LEU A 248 -6.94 5.80 -15.01
C LEU A 248 -6.10 5.28 -16.17
N LYS A 249 -5.08 6.05 -16.56
CA LYS A 249 -4.19 5.69 -17.66
C LYS A 249 -3.44 4.38 -17.38
N SER A 250 -2.95 4.19 -16.15
CA SER A 250 -2.28 2.95 -15.76
C SER A 250 -3.21 1.75 -15.74
N VAL A 251 -4.47 1.93 -15.36
CA VAL A 251 -5.45 0.84 -15.34
C VAL A 251 -5.96 0.50 -16.74
N GLU A 252 -6.24 1.50 -17.57
CA GLU A 252 -6.85 1.33 -18.91
C GLU A 252 -5.81 0.98 -19.98
N GLU A 253 -4.68 1.68 -19.99
CA GLU A 253 -3.67 1.59 -21.07
C GLU A 253 -2.45 0.76 -20.65
N GLN A 254 -2.36 0.36 -19.37
CA GLN A 254 -1.14 -0.22 -18.77
C GLN A 254 0.08 0.69 -18.90
N GLU A 255 -0.15 2.01 -19.01
CA GLU A 255 0.90 3.03 -19.01
C GLU A 255 1.05 3.63 -17.62
N HIS A 256 2.17 3.33 -16.98
CA HIS A 256 2.50 3.82 -15.65
C HIS A 256 3.10 5.23 -15.68
N PRO A 257 2.93 6.05 -14.61
CA PRO A 257 3.46 7.40 -14.58
C PRO A 257 4.98 7.41 -14.46
N THR A 258 5.59 8.46 -15.00
CA THR A 258 7.01 8.76 -14.77
C THR A 258 7.13 10.10 -14.06
N GLU A 259 7.82 10.12 -12.93
CA GLU A 259 8.14 11.35 -12.19
C GLU A 259 9.63 11.62 -12.21
N SER A 260 10.04 12.88 -12.06
CA SER A 260 11.46 13.26 -12.00
C SER A 260 11.73 14.16 -10.80
N LEU A 261 12.71 13.78 -9.98
CA LEU A 261 13.22 14.58 -8.89
C LEU A 261 14.54 15.21 -9.30
N LYS A 262 14.52 16.54 -9.46
CA LYS A 262 15.73 17.32 -9.74
C LYS A 262 16.50 17.58 -8.46
N LEU A 263 17.62 16.89 -8.30
CA LEU A 263 18.60 17.19 -7.27
C LEU A 263 19.69 18.09 -7.86
N ARG A 264 20.48 18.70 -6.98
CA ARG A 264 21.44 19.74 -7.41
C ARG A 264 22.47 19.25 -8.43
N GLU A 265 22.83 17.97 -8.39
CA GLU A 265 23.90 17.39 -9.20
C GLU A 265 23.43 16.31 -10.19
N TYR A 266 22.19 15.84 -10.06
CA TYR A 266 21.61 14.81 -10.91
C TYR A 266 20.08 14.88 -10.88
N ASP A 267 19.46 14.46 -11.99
CA ASP A 267 18.02 14.23 -12.06
C ASP A 267 17.80 12.72 -11.82
N VAL A 268 16.86 12.37 -10.94
CA VAL A 268 16.41 10.99 -10.72
C VAL A 268 15.04 10.86 -11.33
N ASP A 269 14.89 9.92 -12.27
CA ASP A 269 13.60 9.57 -12.85
C ASP A 269 13.07 8.34 -12.12
N PHE A 270 11.76 8.34 -11.82
CA PHE A 270 11.03 7.23 -11.21
C PHE A 270 10.01 6.75 -12.23
N ASP A 271 10.09 5.47 -12.59
CA ASP A 271 9.24 4.86 -13.59
C ASP A 271 8.29 3.85 -12.94
N GLY A 272 7.03 4.24 -12.84
CA GLY A 272 5.95 3.40 -12.36
C GLY A 272 5.55 3.60 -10.90
N TRP A 273 4.39 3.03 -10.55
CA TRP A 273 3.78 3.21 -9.24
C TRP A 273 4.63 2.64 -8.12
N VAL A 274 5.37 1.55 -8.37
CA VAL A 274 6.28 0.96 -7.37
C VAL A 274 7.31 1.98 -6.91
N GLU A 275 8.05 2.59 -7.85
CA GLU A 275 9.12 3.55 -7.54
C GLU A 275 8.56 4.86 -6.95
N ILE A 276 7.44 5.35 -7.51
CA ILE A 276 6.78 6.57 -7.06
C ILE A 276 6.24 6.42 -5.62
N LEU A 277 5.60 5.31 -5.28
CA LEU A 277 5.08 5.10 -3.92
C LEU A 277 6.23 4.94 -2.90
N HIS A 278 7.32 4.28 -3.28
CA HIS A 278 8.47 4.13 -2.39
C HIS A 278 9.12 5.47 -2.04
N ILE A 279 9.23 6.40 -2.99
CA ILE A 279 9.76 7.73 -2.67
C ILE A 279 8.79 8.57 -1.84
N LEU A 280 7.48 8.53 -2.13
CA LEU A 280 6.47 9.28 -1.38
C LEU A 280 6.40 8.85 0.10
N CYS A 281 6.64 7.57 0.40
CA CYS A 281 6.72 7.07 1.78
C CYS A 281 7.91 7.65 2.56
N THR A 282 8.98 8.08 1.87
CA THR A 282 10.21 8.61 2.51
C THR A 282 10.22 10.13 2.64
N THR A 283 9.22 10.83 2.11
CA THR A 283 9.08 12.29 2.24
C THR A 283 8.09 12.66 3.36
N PRO A 284 8.56 13.14 4.53
CA PRO A 284 7.69 13.54 5.64
C PRO A 284 6.91 14.84 5.38
#